data_AF-T0ZJV3-F1
#
_entry.id   AF-T0ZJV3-F1
#
_cell.length_a   1.000
_cell.length_b   1.000
_cell.length_c   1.000
_cell.angle_alpha   90.00
_cell.angle_beta   90.00
_cell.angle_gamma   90.00
#
_symmetry.space_group_name_H-M   'P 1'
#
loop_
_entity.id
_entity.type
_entity.pdbx_description
1 polymer ?
#
loop_
_entity_poly.entity_id
_entity_poly.type
_entity_poly.pdbx_seq_one_letter_code
_entity_poly.pdbx_strand_id
1 'polypeptide(L)' 'MIGLARYAYRPVLLETFVEKPRFTGTCYQAANWQYLGDTQGRGKLDTLHRHDQPIKSIWIYPLTHDFRQQLRKD' A
#
# COMPACT_ATOMS: atom_id res chain seq x y z
N MET A 1 -3.58 15.19 18.26
CA MET A 1 -4.58 15.27 17.16
C MET A 1 -4.16 16.37 16.17
N ILE A 2 -3.43 16.04 15.10
CA ILE A 2 -2.72 17.05 14.26
C ILE A 2 -3.27 17.13 12.80
N GLY A 3 -4.31 16.38 12.43
CA GLY A 3 -4.82 16.31 11.05
C GLY A 3 -6.17 17.00 10.76
N LEU A 4 -6.97 17.31 11.78
CA LEU A 4 -8.36 17.75 11.61
C LEU A 4 -8.51 19.18 11.07
N ALA A 5 -7.52 20.05 11.29
CA ALA A 5 -7.71 21.49 11.10
C ALA A 5 -7.67 21.98 9.64
N ARG A 6 -7.16 21.18 8.69
CA ARG A 6 -6.90 21.66 7.32
C ARG A 6 -7.59 20.91 6.19
N TYR A 7 -7.84 19.60 6.34
CA TYR A 7 -8.36 18.79 5.24
C TYR A 7 -9.57 17.91 5.59
N ALA A 8 -10.08 17.99 6.83
CA ALA A 8 -11.24 17.21 7.30
C ALA A 8 -11.18 15.69 7.07
N TYR A 9 -9.98 15.12 6.86
CA TYR A 9 -9.75 13.68 6.83
C TYR A 9 -8.63 13.28 7.79
N ARG A 10 -8.71 12.06 8.33
CA ARG A 10 -7.71 11.48 9.22
C ARG A 10 -7.15 10.21 8.57
N PRO A 11 -5.93 10.24 7.99
CA PRO A 11 -5.30 9.02 7.49
C PRO A 11 -5.09 8.01 8.62
N VAL A 12 -5.34 6.74 8.32
CA VAL A 12 -5.22 5.61 9.28
C VAL A 12 -4.16 4.59 8.87
N LEU A 13 -3.70 4.64 7.62
CA LEU A 13 -2.75 3.72 7.00
C LEU A 13 -1.99 4.47 5.90
N LEU A 14 -0.70 4.17 5.73
CA LEU A 14 0.05 4.51 4.52
C LEU A 14 0.27 3.24 3.69
N GLU A 15 0.20 3.35 2.37
CA GLU A 15 0.53 2.28 1.41
C GLU A 15 1.58 2.77 0.43
N THR A 16 2.50 1.89 0.04
CA THR A 16 3.50 2.14 -1.01
C THR A 16 3.81 0.87 -1.79
N PHE A 17 4.39 1.02 -2.98
CA PHE A 17 4.66 -0.06 -3.91
C PHE A 17 6.14 -0.06 -4.32
N VAL A 18 6.77 -1.23 -4.29
CA VAL A 18 8.19 -1.39 -4.69
C VAL A 18 8.30 -2.43 -5.79
N GLU A 19 8.79 -2.02 -6.96
CA GLU A 19 8.96 -2.89 -8.12
C GLU A 19 10.09 -3.93 -7.90
N LYS A 20 9.72 -5.21 -7.83
CA LYS A 20 10.63 -6.30 -7.41
C LYS A 20 11.80 -6.56 -8.35
N PRO A 21 11.65 -6.47 -9.69
CA PRO A 21 12.81 -6.61 -10.58
C PRO A 21 13.91 -5.57 -10.34
N ARG A 22 13.58 -4.43 -9.72
CA ARG A 22 14.52 -3.32 -9.52
C ARG A 22 14.99 -3.18 -8.09
N PHE A 23 14.13 -3.48 -7.11
CA PHE A 23 14.40 -3.21 -5.70
C PHE A 23 13.78 -4.29 -4.80
N THR A 24 14.45 -4.58 -3.68
CA THR A 24 14.02 -5.58 -2.70
C THR A 24 13.07 -5.03 -1.63
N GLY A 25 12.97 -3.71 -1.47
CA GLY A 25 12.14 -3.07 -0.44
C GLY A 25 12.74 -3.09 0.98
N THR A 26 14.02 -3.39 1.12
CA THR A 26 14.69 -3.54 2.43
C THR A 26 14.55 -2.32 3.34
N CYS A 27 14.55 -1.09 2.80
CA CYS A 27 14.37 0.12 3.60
C CYS A 27 12.98 0.18 4.28
N TYR A 28 11.93 -0.32 3.62
CA TYR A 28 10.59 -0.39 4.20
C TYR A 28 10.53 -1.46 5.28
N GLN A 29 11.12 -2.63 5.05
CA GLN A 29 11.23 -3.68 6.06
C GLN A 29 11.97 -3.18 7.31
N ALA A 30 13.11 -2.49 7.13
CA ALA A 30 13.89 -1.92 8.23
C ALA A 30 13.16 -0.79 8.99
N ALA A 31 12.28 -0.06 8.30
CA ALA A 31 11.46 1.01 8.87
C ALA A 31 10.14 0.52 9.51
N ASN A 32 9.99 -0.78 9.78
CA ASN A 32 8.79 -1.41 10.36
C ASN A 32 7.52 -1.31 9.49
N TRP A 33 7.67 -1.20 8.17
CA TRP A 33 6.53 -1.41 7.27
C TRP A 33 6.20 -2.90 7.19
N GLN A 34 4.92 -3.19 7.05
CA GLN A 34 4.41 -4.55 6.91
C GLN A 34 4.27 -4.89 5.44
N TYR A 35 4.86 -6.01 5.01
CA TYR A 35 4.63 -6.56 3.68
C TYR A 35 3.23 -7.17 3.60
N LEU A 36 2.43 -6.73 2.63
CA LEU A 36 1.04 -7.17 2.46
C LEU A 36 0.90 -8.24 1.36
N GLY A 37 1.81 -8.29 0.40
CA GLY A 37 1.75 -9.19 -0.75
C GLY A 37 2.29 -8.55 -2.02
N ASP A 38 2.10 -9.22 -3.14
CA ASP A 38 2.54 -8.74 -4.46
C ASP A 38 1.34 -8.33 -5.33
N THR A 39 1.51 -7.28 -6.13
CA THR A 39 0.57 -6.95 -7.21
C THR A 39 0.59 -8.03 -8.27
N GLN A 40 -0.51 -8.20 -9.01
CA GLN A 40 -0.61 -9.21 -10.07
C GLN A 40 0.05 -8.82 -11.40
N GLY A 41 0.73 -7.67 -11.49
CA GLY A 41 1.35 -7.23 -12.76
C GLY A 41 0.32 -6.77 -13.79
N ARG A 42 -0.84 -6.30 -13.32
CA ARG A 42 -1.93 -5.83 -14.17
C ARG A 42 -1.98 -4.32 -14.19
N GLY A 43 -2.11 -3.75 -15.39
CA GLY A 43 -2.45 -2.35 -15.57
C GLY A 43 -3.95 -2.12 -15.46
N LYS A 44 -4.36 -0.86 -15.28
CA LYS A 44 -5.78 -0.46 -15.23
C LYS A 44 -6.58 -0.90 -16.47
N LEU A 45 -5.92 -0.98 -17.62
CA LEU A 45 -6.53 -1.33 -18.91
C LEU A 45 -6.25 -2.78 -19.35
N ASP A 46 -5.81 -3.65 -18.43
CA ASP A 46 -5.55 -5.06 -18.74
C ASP A 46 -6.86 -5.86 -18.85
N THR A 47 -7.60 -5.62 -19.94
CA THR A 47 -8.86 -6.30 -20.27
C THR A 47 -8.64 -7.71 -20.82
N LEU A 48 -7.46 -7.97 -21.38
CA LEU A 48 -7.08 -9.24 -21.99
C LEU A 48 -6.34 -10.19 -21.03
N HIS A 49 -6.20 -9.82 -19.75
CA HIS A 49 -5.50 -10.62 -18.73
C HIS A 49 -4.07 -10.98 -19.15
N ARG A 50 -3.34 -10.01 -19.68
CA ARG A 50 -1.97 -10.17 -20.19
C ARG A 50 -0.92 -10.09 -19.10
N HIS A 51 -1.23 -9.44 -17.97
CA HIS A 51 -0.29 -9.28 -16.85
C HIS A 51 1.09 -8.71 -17.27
N ASP A 52 1.09 -7.73 -18.18
CA ASP A 52 2.31 -7.20 -18.81
C ASP A 52 3.01 -6.09 -18.02
N GLN A 53 2.51 -5.76 -16.82
CA GLN A 53 3.12 -4.76 -15.95
C GLN A 53 4.07 -5.40 -14.92
N PRO A 54 5.13 -4.69 -14.50
CA PRO A 54 6.04 -5.24 -13.50
C PRO A 54 5.37 -5.51 -12.15
N ILE A 55 5.66 -6.68 -11.59
CA ILE A 55 5.24 -7.09 -10.24
C ILE A 55 5.88 -6.17 -9.18
N LYS A 56 5.04 -5.64 -8.30
CA LYS A 56 5.41 -4.77 -7.18
C LYS A 56 5.04 -5.45 -5.86
N SER A 57 5.91 -5.34 -4.87
CA SER A 57 5.58 -5.64 -3.48
C SER A 57 4.78 -4.49 -2.89
N ILE A 58 3.76 -4.82 -2.10
CA ILE A 58 2.87 -3.88 -1.42
C ILE A 58 3.31 -3.80 0.03
N TRP A 59 3.56 -2.59 0.50
CA TRP A 59 3.98 -2.31 1.87
C TRP A 59 3.01 -1.35 2.53
N ILE A 60 2.66 -1.64 3.79
CA ILE A 60 1.76 -0.79 4.57
C ILE A 60 2.39 -0.36 5.89
N TYR A 61 2.05 0.86 6.33
CA TYR A 61 2.42 1.36 7.65
C TYR A 61 1.15 1.84 8.39
N PRO A 62 0.65 1.07 9.38
CA PRO A 62 -0.50 1.48 10.18
C PRO A 62 -0.22 2.75 10.97
N LEU A 63 -1.10 3.76 10.86
CA LEU A 63 -1.04 4.99 11.66
C LEU A 63 -1.91 4.91 12.91
N THR A 64 -2.89 3.98 12.92
CA THR A 64 -3.67 3.62 14.10
C THR A 64 -3.73 2.10 14.23
N HIS A 65 -3.90 1.60 15.45
CA HIS A 65 -3.94 0.15 15.72
C HIS A 65 -5.21 -0.52 15.15
N ASP A 66 -6.29 0.25 15.03
CA ASP A 66 -7.63 -0.15 14.58
C ASP A 66 -7.90 0.21 13.11
N PHE A 67 -6.87 0.55 12.33
CA PHE A 67 -7.00 1.00 10.93
C PHE A 67 -7.86 0.07 10.08
N ARG A 68 -7.79 -1.26 10.30
CA ARG A 68 -8.60 -2.25 9.58
C ARG A 68 -10.08 -2.03 9.82
N GLN A 69 -10.49 -1.76 11.05
CA GLN A 69 -11.89 -1.52 11.42
C GLN A 69 -12.37 -0.21 10.79
N GLN A 70 -11.54 0.83 10.83
CA GLN A 70 -11.86 2.13 10.22
C GLN A 70 -11.93 2.10 8.68
N LEU A 71 -11.27 1.15 8.02
CA LEU A 71 -11.29 0.99 6.55
C LEU A 71 -12.31 -0.02 6.03
N ARG A 72 -13.04 -0.73 6.92
CA ARG A 72 -14.13 -1.61 6.47
C ARG A 72 -15.25 -0.77 5.88
N LYS A 73 -15.76 -1.21 4.73
CA LYS A 73 -17.07 -0.79 4.26
C LYS A 73 -18.11 -1.67 4.97
N ASP A 74 -19.17 -1.07 5.47
CA ASP A 74 -20.36 -1.78 5.95
C ASP A 74 -21.00 -2.61 4.81
#